data_AF-A0A7C3HQ14-F1
#
_entry.id   AF-A0A7C3HQ14-F1
#
_cell.length_a   1.000
_cell.length_b   1.000
_cell.length_c   1.000
_cell.angle_alpha   90.00
_cell.angle_beta   90.00
_cell.angle_gamma   90.00
#
_symmetry.space_group_name_H-M   'P 1'
#
loop_
_entity.id
_entity.type
_entity.pdbx_description
1 polymer ?
#
loop_
_entity_poly.entity_id
_entity_poly.type
_entity_poly.pdbx_seq_one_letter_code
_entity_poly.pdbx_strand_id
1 'polypeptide(L)'
;MTKFVSWERQTGEPVQAGEVTLTPQSQVFSVRLPFGGFVWHRPTAVTIQSPRQNETLPIADPTRVALWSLLGVTVFINLFVFINNLAARRRSGGAK
;
A
#
# COMPACT_ATOMS: atom_id res chain seq x y z
N MET A 1 -1.51 -18.11 19.78
CA MET A 1 -1.66 -16.64 19.64
C MET A 1 -2.42 -16.35 18.36
N THR A 2 -3.66 -15.89 18.46
CA THR A 2 -4.52 -15.59 17.30
C THR A 2 -3.93 -14.38 16.57
N LYS A 3 -3.40 -14.57 15.35
CA LYS A 3 -2.95 -13.45 14.51
C LYS A 3 -4.18 -12.72 13.97
N PHE A 4 -4.49 -11.56 14.53
CA PHE A 4 -5.59 -10.70 14.08
C PHE A 4 -5.27 -9.97 12.77
N VAL A 5 -3.99 -9.79 12.46
CA VAL A 5 -3.51 -9.13 11.25
C VAL A 5 -2.40 -9.97 10.63
N SER A 6 -2.44 -10.20 9.31
CA SER A 6 -1.36 -10.82 8.56
C SER A 6 -1.03 -10.03 7.30
N TRP A 7 0.25 -10.09 6.93
CA TRP A 7 0.79 -9.47 5.73
C TRP A 7 1.72 -10.47 5.07
N GLU A 8 1.27 -11.05 3.96
CA GLU A 8 1.94 -12.19 3.33
C GLU A 8 2.00 -12.00 1.82
N ARG A 9 3.09 -12.46 1.20
CA ARG A 9 3.17 -12.51 -0.27
C ARG A 9 2.66 -13.87 -0.69
N GLN A 10 1.67 -13.90 -1.58
CA GLN A 10 1.15 -15.11 -2.18
C GLN A 10 1.54 -15.19 -3.64
N THR A 11 1.98 -16.37 -4.02
CA THR A 11 2.23 -16.76 -5.41
C THR A 11 0.95 -17.41 -5.94
N GLY A 12 0.45 -16.93 -7.07
CA GLY A 12 -0.70 -17.55 -7.73
C GLY A 12 -0.28 -18.73 -8.59
N GLU A 13 -1.27 -19.40 -9.16
CA GLU A 13 -1.05 -20.52 -10.08
C GLU A 13 -0.21 -20.11 -11.29
N PRO A 14 0.83 -20.88 -11.68
CA PRO A 14 1.58 -20.64 -12.89
C PRO A 14 0.69 -20.77 -14.14
N VAL A 15 0.76 -19.78 -15.01
CA VAL A 15 0.05 -19.76 -16.30
C VAL A 15 1.07 -19.91 -17.42
N GLN A 16 0.88 -20.91 -18.28
CA GLN A 16 1.76 -21.15 -19.41
C GLN A 16 1.33 -20.31 -20.63
N ALA A 17 2.25 -19.54 -21.19
CA ALA A 17 2.05 -18.67 -22.34
C ALA A 17 3.13 -18.93 -23.39
N GLY A 18 2.91 -19.92 -24.25
CA GLY A 18 3.90 -20.38 -25.22
C GLY A 18 5.09 -21.07 -24.53
N GLU A 19 6.30 -20.61 -24.82
CA GLU A 19 7.54 -21.13 -24.20
C GLU A 19 7.81 -20.55 -22.79
N VAL A 20 6.93 -19.67 -22.30
CA VAL A 20 7.15 -18.90 -21.08
C VAL A 20 6.12 -19.29 -20.03
N THR A 21 6.57 -19.49 -18.79
CA THR A 21 5.69 -19.71 -17.63
C THR A 21 5.61 -18.42 -16.82
N LEU A 22 4.40 -17.89 -16.68
CA LEU A 22 4.10 -16.67 -15.93
C LEU A 22 3.55 -17.04 -14.56
N THR A 23 4.23 -16.65 -13.50
CA THR A 23 3.81 -16.89 -12.13
C THR A 23 3.46 -15.55 -11.46
N PRO A 24 2.15 -15.24 -11.28
CA PRO A 24 1.74 -13.99 -10.67
C PRO A 24 2.06 -13.98 -9.17
N GLN A 25 2.46 -12.82 -8.65
CA GLN A 25 2.69 -12.59 -7.24
C GLN A 25 1.80 -11.45 -6.73
N SER A 26 1.18 -11.68 -5.58
CA SER A 26 0.35 -10.70 -4.90
C SER A 26 0.79 -10.52 -3.45
N GLN A 27 0.54 -9.34 -2.89
CA GLN A 27 0.54 -9.15 -1.45
C GLN A 27 -0.88 -9.25 -0.92
N VAL A 28 -1.05 -10.06 0.11
CA VAL A 28 -2.29 -10.22 0.84
C VAL A 28 -2.16 -9.52 2.17
N PHE A 29 -3.10 -8.62 2.44
CA PHE A 29 -3.32 -8.07 3.76
C PHE A 29 -4.63 -8.64 4.30
N SER A 30 -4.54 -9.39 5.40
CA SER A 30 -5.73 -9.97 6.02
C SER A 30 -5.88 -9.47 7.46
N VAL A 31 -7.12 -9.15 7.82
CA VAL A 31 -7.54 -8.79 9.16
C VAL A 31 -8.67 -9.72 9.55
N ARG A 32 -8.50 -10.47 10.64
CA ARG A 32 -9.52 -11.38 11.18
C ARG A 32 -10.00 -10.84 12.53
N LEU A 33 -11.28 -10.51 12.61
CA LEU A 33 -11.98 -10.03 13.80
C LEU A 33 -12.99 -11.10 14.24
N PRO A 34 -13.41 -11.13 15.53
CA PRO A 34 -14.38 -12.13 16.00
C PRO A 34 -15.76 -12.02 15.33
N PHE A 35 -16.08 -10.88 14.72
CA PHE A 35 -17.36 -10.60 14.06
C PHE A 35 -17.24 -10.47 12.52
N GLY A 36 -16.07 -10.73 11.94
CA GLY A 36 -15.87 -10.59 10.50
C GLY A 36 -14.41 -10.60 10.05
N GLY A 37 -14.18 -10.53 8.75
CA GLY A 37 -12.84 -10.51 8.18
C GLY A 37 -12.72 -9.55 7.02
N PHE A 38 -11.54 -8.96 6.85
CA PHE A 38 -11.17 -8.15 5.70
C PHE A 38 -9.95 -8.79 5.05
N VAL A 39 -10.02 -9.02 3.74
CA VAL A 39 -8.89 -9.53 2.96
C VAL A 39 -8.71 -8.65 1.74
N TRP A 40 -7.51 -8.11 1.58
CA TRP A 40 -7.13 -7.29 0.44
C TRP A 40 -6.00 -7.96 -0.33
N HIS A 41 -6.25 -8.29 -1.59
CA HIS A 41 -5.23 -8.77 -2.53
C HIS A 41 -4.73 -7.60 -3.37
N ARG A 42 -3.42 -7.40 -3.44
CA ARG A 42 -2.79 -6.50 -4.41
C ARG A 42 -1.79 -7.25 -5.29
N PRO A 43 -1.85 -7.16 -6.62
CA PRO A 43 -0.77 -7.62 -7.48
C PRO A 43 0.52 -6.84 -7.17
N THR A 44 1.67 -7.51 -7.18
CA THR A 44 2.97 -6.87 -6.91
C THR A 44 4.00 -7.15 -7.98
N ALA A 45 4.00 -8.35 -8.55
CA ALA A 45 4.97 -8.73 -9.57
C ALA A 45 4.46 -9.93 -10.38
N VAL A 46 5.09 -10.19 -11.52
CA VAL A 46 4.97 -11.44 -12.26
C VAL A 46 6.37 -11.99 -12.44
N THR A 47 6.59 -13.23 -12.01
CA THR A 47 7.81 -13.95 -12.30
C THR A 47 7.65 -14.67 -13.63
N ILE A 48 8.57 -14.41 -14.55
CA ILE A 48 8.63 -14.96 -15.89
C ILE A 48 9.74 -15.99 -15.90
N GLN A 49 9.39 -17.24 -16.20
CA GLN A 49 10.35 -18.32 -16.42
C GLN A 49 10.38 -18.64 -17.90
N SER A 50 11.55 -18.47 -18.52
CA SER A 50 11.78 -18.80 -19.93
C SER A 50 13.03 -19.67 -20.08
N PRO A 51 13.22 -20.37 -21.21
CA PRO A 51 14.42 -21.18 -21.44
C PRO A 51 15.73 -20.39 -21.41
N ARG A 52 15.66 -19.07 -21.66
CA ARG A 52 16.83 -18.18 -21.74
C ARG A 52 17.10 -17.48 -20.41
N GLN A 53 16.05 -17.11 -19.67
CA GLN A 53 16.18 -16.31 -18.45
C GLN A 53 14.95 -16.39 -17.55
N ASN A 54 15.19 -16.32 -16.24
CA ASN A 54 14.17 -16.03 -15.23
C ASN A 54 14.22 -14.56 -14.86
N GLU A 55 13.11 -13.84 -15.02
CA GLU A 55 12.98 -12.42 -14.70
C GLU A 55 11.76 -12.20 -13.81
N THR A 56 11.79 -11.18 -12.94
CA THR A 56 10.63 -10.78 -12.16
C THR A 56 10.28 -9.34 -12.50
N LEU A 57 9.15 -9.16 -13.17
CA LEU A 57 8.65 -7.84 -13.55
C LEU A 57 7.73 -7.30 -12.46
N PRO A 58 8.05 -6.14 -11.85
CA PRO A 58 7.16 -5.51 -10.88
C PRO A 58 5.93 -4.91 -11.58
N ILE A 59 4.78 -5.00 -10.92
CA ILE A 59 3.57 -4.29 -11.35
C ILE A 59 3.54 -2.97 -10.57
N ALA A 60 3.84 -1.86 -11.25
CA ALA A 60 3.76 -0.54 -10.65
C ALA A 60 2.31 -0.10 -10.47
N ASP A 61 2.00 0.49 -9.31
CA ASP A 61 0.68 1.05 -8.98
C ASP A 61 0.79 2.58 -8.87
N PRO A 62 0.65 3.32 -9.99
CA PRO A 62 0.73 4.79 -9.98
C PRO A 62 -0.44 5.42 -9.22
N THR A 63 -1.62 4.80 -9.22
CA THR A 63 -2.80 5.28 -8.50
C THR A 63 -2.54 5.35 -7.00
N ARG A 64 -1.88 4.34 -6.45
CA ARG A 64 -1.48 4.35 -5.04
C ARG A 64 -0.52 5.51 -4.73
N VAL A 65 0.49 5.73 -5.56
CA VAL A 65 1.42 6.86 -5.37
C VAL A 65 0.69 8.19 -5.43
N ALA A 66 -0.26 8.35 -6.36
CA ALA A 66 -1.09 9.55 -6.47
C ALA A 66 -1.97 9.76 -5.22
N LEU A 67 -2.65 8.70 -4.74
CA LEU A 67 -3.49 8.77 -3.55
C LEU A 67 -2.70 9.09 -2.28
N TRP A 68 -1.53 8.45 -2.08
CA TRP A 68 -0.67 8.76 -0.93
C TRP A 68 -0.10 10.18 -1.01
N SER A 69 0.26 10.64 -2.21
CA SER A 69 0.69 12.02 -2.42
C SER A 69 -0.42 13.01 -2.08
N LEU A 70 -1.63 12.77 -2.57
CA LEU A 70 -2.78 13.63 -2.31
C LEU A 70 -3.13 13.68 -0.81
N LEU A 71 -3.14 12.51 -0.15
CA LEU A 71 -3.36 12.42 1.29
C LEU A 71 -2.25 13.14 2.06
N GLY A 72 -0.99 12.96 1.67
CA GLY A 72 0.16 13.64 2.27
C GLY A 72 0.05 15.16 2.17
N VAL A 73 -0.28 15.70 1.00
CA VAL A 73 -0.51 17.14 0.79
C VAL A 73 -1.66 17.64 1.66
N THR A 74 -2.76 16.90 1.70
CA THR A 74 -3.93 17.26 2.51
C THR A 74 -3.59 17.36 3.99
N VAL A 75 -2.91 16.35 4.54
CA VAL A 75 -2.47 16.34 5.94
C VAL A 75 -1.49 17.48 6.21
N PHE A 76 -0.53 17.70 5.31
CA PHE A 76 0.47 18.76 5.44
C PHE A 76 -0.16 20.16 5.53
N ILE A 77 -1.09 20.49 4.62
CA ILE A 77 -1.77 21.79 4.62
C ILE A 77 -2.56 21.99 5.92
N ASN A 78 -3.33 20.98 6.34
CA ASN A 78 -4.12 21.06 7.57
C ASN A 78 -3.23 21.26 8.80
N LEU A 79 -2.14 20.50 8.90
CA LEU A 79 -1.20 20.62 10.02
C LEU A 79 -0.52 21.99 10.03
N PHE A 80 -0.11 22.49 8.87
CA PHE A 80 0.49 23.82 8.73
C PHE A 80 -0.46 24.93 9.19
N VAL A 81 -1.72 24.92 8.72
CA VAL A 81 -2.74 25.88 9.14
C VAL A 81 -3.02 25.76 10.64
N PHE A 82 -3.15 24.55 11.16
CA PHE A 82 -3.41 24.29 12.58
C PHE A 82 -2.30 24.85 13.48
N ILE A 83 -1.03 24.58 13.13
CA ILE A 83 0.13 25.08 13.87
C ILE A 83 0.18 26.62 13.83
N ASN A 84 -0.04 27.23 12.66
CA ASN A 84 -0.05 28.69 12.53
C ASN A 84 -1.17 29.32 13.37
N ASN A 85 -2.36 28.72 13.38
CA ASN A 85 -3.48 29.19 14.19
C ASN A 85 -3.20 29.06 15.71
N LEU A 86 -2.55 27.98 16.14
CA LEU A 86 -2.11 27.83 17.53
C LEU A 86 -1.08 28.89 17.93
N ALA A 87 -0.11 29.17 17.05
CA ALA A 87 0.89 30.20 17.28
C ALA A 87 0.28 31.60 17.34
N ALA A 88 -0.70 31.91 16.47
CA ALA A 88 -1.43 33.17 16.46
C ALA A 88 -2.26 33.37 17.75
N ARG A 89 -2.95 32.31 18.21
CA ARG A 89 -3.71 32.34 19.48
C ARG A 89 -2.83 32.62 20.69
N ARG A 90 -1.61 32.05 20.73
CA ARG A 90 -0.64 32.33 21.81
C ARG A 90 -0.20 33.80 21.84
N ARG A 91 -0.07 34.46 20.70
CA ARG A 91 0.30 35.90 20.63
C ARG A 91 -0.83 36.82 21.11
N SER A 92 -2.09 36.47 20.82
CA SER A 92 -3.24 37.27 21.23
C SER A 92 -3.60 37.15 22.72
N GLY A 93 -3.18 36.08 23.40
CA GLY A 93 -3.42 35.87 24.83
C GLY A 93 -2.44 36.56 25.77
N GLY A 94 -1.36 37.17 25.25
CA GLY A 94 -0.32 37.87 26.03
C GLY A 94 -0.50 39.38 26.13
N ALA A 95 -1.58 39.94 25.57
CA ALA A 95 -1.92 41.36 25.68
C ALA A 95 -3.13 41.54 26.61
N LYS A 96 -2.93 41.35 27.90
CA LYS A 96 -3.77 41.85 28.98
C LYS A 96 -2.92 42.11 30.21
#